data_AF-A0A088F2W1-F1
#
_entry.id   AF-A0A088F2W1-F1
#
_cell.length_a   1.000
_cell.length_b   1.000
_cell.length_c   1.000
_cell.angle_alpha   90.00
_cell.angle_beta   90.00
_cell.angle_gamma   90.00
#
_symmetry.space_group_name_H-M   'P 1'
#
loop_
_entity.id
_entity.type
_entity.pdbx_description
1 polymer ?
#
loop_
_entity_poly.entity_id
_entity_poly.type
_entity_poly.pdbx_seq_one_letter_code
_entity_poly.pdbx_strand_id
1 'polypeptide(L)'
;MHILKSLVITVSLLCAQQHFTLAQTPVTQGATTNVNKFSAEGLRKGTLANQFDHLNYISKNNYDYKMVRKTNLDIIKKNVVDSVSKLQKEINTLKSASSNYGSTTKGLQDSVQILQDQLAQEQEKVDSFSFLGISTSKSTYNTIVWLIIAGLLISTVTFLFSFRKAKVNTDEYQKTADQAQEELALFRKKALEKEQALKRQLQDELNKRS
;
A
#
# COMPACT_ATOMS: atom_id res chain seq x y z
N MET A 1 -11.72 8.34 -1.97
CA MET A 1 -10.27 8.12 -2.17
C MET A 1 -9.48 7.82 -0.89
N HIS A 2 -9.97 8.16 0.31
CA HIS A 2 -9.26 7.89 1.58
C HIS A 2 -9.39 6.44 2.10
N ILE A 3 -10.53 5.79 1.85
CA ILE A 3 -10.81 4.42 2.32
C ILE A 3 -9.90 3.38 1.64
N LEU A 4 -9.65 3.56 0.33
CA LEU A 4 -8.77 2.66 -0.44
C LEU A 4 -7.30 2.80 -0.03
N LYS A 5 -6.84 4.01 0.31
CA LYS A 5 -5.49 4.26 0.81
C LYS A 5 -5.28 3.63 2.20
N SER A 6 -6.31 3.66 3.07
CA SER A 6 -6.24 3.07 4.41
C SER A 6 -6.15 1.55 4.40
N LEU A 7 -6.77 0.88 3.42
CA LEU A 7 -6.79 -0.58 3.33
C LEU A 7 -5.47 -1.17 2.79
N VAL A 8 -4.77 -0.44 1.91
CA VAL A 8 -3.47 -0.87 1.38
C VAL A 8 -2.36 -0.78 2.44
N ILE A 9 -2.41 0.24 3.31
CA ILE A 9 -1.42 0.45 4.38
C ILE A 9 -1.52 -0.63 5.46
N THR A 10 -2.73 -1.08 5.82
CA THR A 10 -2.93 -2.10 6.85
C THR A 10 -2.52 -3.50 6.40
N VAL A 11 -2.70 -3.85 5.13
CA VAL A 11 -2.28 -5.15 4.56
C VAL A 11 -0.76 -5.25 4.45
N SER A 12 -0.08 -4.16 4.12
CA SER A 12 1.40 -4.13 4.06
C SER A 12 2.04 -4.26 5.44
N LEU A 13 1.43 -3.71 6.50
CA LEU A 13 1.95 -3.78 7.87
C LEU A 13 1.83 -5.19 8.48
N LEU A 14 0.77 -5.93 8.13
CA LEU A 14 0.54 -7.30 8.62
C LEU A 14 1.53 -8.32 8.04
N CYS A 15 2.06 -8.05 6.84
CA CYS A 15 3.03 -8.92 6.17
C CYS A 15 4.45 -8.80 6.78
N ALA A 16 4.79 -7.64 7.37
CA ALA A 16 6.10 -7.41 7.99
C ALA A 16 6.29 -8.13 9.35
N GLN A 17 5.20 -8.50 10.05
CA GLN A 17 5.28 -9.15 11.36
C GLN A 17 5.56 -10.66 11.31
N GLN A 18 5.40 -11.32 10.16
CA GLN A 18 5.55 -12.78 10.06
C GLN A 18 6.98 -13.28 9.81
N HIS A 19 7.94 -12.39 9.52
CA HIS A 19 9.30 -12.80 9.12
C HIS A 19 10.38 -12.68 10.21
N PHE A 20 10.07 -12.20 11.42
CA PHE A 20 11.11 -11.92 12.44
C PHE A 20 11.38 -13.08 13.42
N THR A 21 10.72 -14.24 13.31
CA THR A 21 10.70 -15.25 14.38
C THR A 21 11.59 -16.49 14.17
N LEU A 22 12.50 -16.53 13.18
CA LEU A 22 13.30 -17.73 12.89
C LEU A 22 14.81 -17.63 13.17
N ALA A 23 15.29 -16.62 13.89
CA ALA A 23 16.71 -16.50 14.23
C ALA A 23 16.97 -16.57 15.74
N GLN A 24 16.68 -17.70 16.37
CA GLN A 24 17.32 -18.10 17.62
C GLN A 24 17.79 -19.54 17.51
N THR A 25 19.06 -19.72 17.13
CA THR A 25 19.79 -20.96 17.39
C THR A 25 19.98 -21.11 18.90
N PRO A 26 19.58 -22.22 19.52
CA PRO A 26 20.02 -22.51 20.89
C PRO A 26 21.54 -22.69 20.87
N VAL A 27 22.27 -21.77 21.51
CA VAL A 27 23.68 -21.99 21.83
C VAL A 27 23.71 -23.06 22.90
N THR A 28 23.84 -24.32 22.47
CA THR A 28 24.24 -25.42 23.34
C THR A 28 25.64 -25.12 23.86
N GLN A 29 25.71 -24.54 25.06
CA GLN A 29 26.96 -24.49 25.80
C GLN A 29 27.34 -25.94 26.14
N GLY A 30 28.29 -26.48 25.38
CA GLY A 30 28.93 -27.75 25.67
C GLY A 30 29.71 -27.64 26.98
N ALA A 31 29.06 -28.01 28.08
CA ALA A 31 29.72 -28.26 29.36
C ALA A 31 30.50 -29.57 29.28
N THR A 32 31.74 -29.53 28.79
CA THR A 32 32.70 -30.65 28.89
C THR A 32 34.08 -30.15 29.33
N THR A 33 34.15 -29.48 30.48
CA THR A 33 35.44 -29.04 31.06
C THR A 33 35.64 -29.54 32.47
N ASN A 34 35.62 -30.86 32.69
CA ASN A 34 36.14 -31.46 33.94
C ASN A 34 36.84 -32.81 33.75
N VAL A 35 36.86 -33.40 32.54
CA VAL A 35 37.30 -34.79 32.36
C VAL A 35 38.83 -34.94 32.29
N ASN A 36 39.59 -33.85 32.02
CA ASN A 36 41.01 -33.95 31.68
C ASN A 36 41.98 -33.20 32.62
N LYS A 37 41.50 -32.59 33.71
CA LYS A 37 42.35 -31.76 34.58
C LYS A 37 43.51 -32.54 35.23
N PHE A 38 43.36 -33.85 35.38
CA PHE A 38 44.34 -34.74 36.02
C PHE A 38 44.70 -35.99 35.19
N SER A 39 44.36 -36.02 33.89
CA SER A 39 44.67 -37.13 32.99
C SER A 39 46.05 -36.97 32.37
N ALA A 40 46.73 -38.07 31.98
CA ALA A 40 48.02 -38.06 31.29
C ALA A 40 48.03 -37.24 29.98
N GLU A 41 46.85 -36.97 29.41
CA GLU A 41 46.66 -36.15 28.20
C GLU A 41 46.27 -34.70 28.49
N GLY A 42 46.20 -34.28 29.76
CA GLY A 42 45.73 -32.96 30.17
C GLY A 42 46.57 -31.80 29.62
N LEU A 43 47.79 -32.07 29.17
CA LEU A 43 48.67 -31.10 28.51
C LEU A 43 48.33 -30.86 27.03
N ARG A 44 47.57 -31.76 26.40
CA ARG A 44 47.28 -31.77 24.96
C ARG A 44 45.80 -31.62 24.65
N LYS A 45 44.91 -31.88 25.63
CA LYS A 45 43.46 -31.86 25.47
C LYS A 45 42.80 -30.92 26.49
N GLY A 46 41.85 -30.10 26.02
CA GLY A 46 41.08 -29.15 26.84
C GLY A 46 41.45 -27.69 26.57
N THR A 47 40.81 -26.77 27.30
CA THR A 47 41.07 -25.33 27.21
C THR A 47 42.52 -25.01 27.61
N LEU A 48 43.08 -23.91 27.08
CA LEU A 48 44.43 -23.49 27.45
C LEU A 48 44.59 -23.30 28.97
N ALA A 49 43.56 -22.80 29.64
CA ALA A 49 43.50 -22.69 31.10
C ALA A 49 43.63 -24.07 31.79
N ASN A 50 42.90 -25.08 31.32
CA ASN A 50 42.99 -26.44 31.88
C ASN A 50 44.36 -27.07 31.65
N GLN A 51 45.00 -26.79 30.51
CA GLN A 51 46.35 -27.27 30.22
C GLN A 51 47.40 -26.61 31.14
N PHE A 52 47.21 -25.33 31.47
CA PHE A 52 48.08 -24.59 32.40
C PHE A 52 47.91 -25.06 33.85
N ASP A 53 46.66 -25.30 34.28
CA ASP A 53 46.35 -25.91 35.58
C ASP A 53 46.98 -27.31 35.71
N HIS A 54 46.91 -28.11 34.64
CA HIS A 54 47.52 -29.43 34.62
C HIS A 54 49.05 -29.36 34.67
N LEU A 55 49.67 -28.42 33.94
CA LEU A 55 51.10 -28.14 34.02
C LEU A 55 51.53 -27.79 35.45
N ASN A 56 50.75 -26.97 36.13
CA ASN A 56 50.96 -26.58 37.51
C ASN A 56 50.83 -27.78 38.47
N TYR A 57 49.88 -28.69 38.22
CA TYR A 57 49.68 -29.91 39.03
C TYR A 57 50.84 -30.91 38.91
N ILE A 58 51.31 -31.19 37.69
CA ILE A 58 52.39 -32.18 37.45
C ILE A 58 53.80 -31.64 37.76
N SER A 59 53.92 -30.34 38.02
CA SER A 59 55.20 -29.70 38.36
C SER A 59 55.62 -30.03 39.79
N LYS A 60 56.92 -30.22 40.01
CA LYS A 60 57.46 -30.52 41.34
C LYS A 60 57.65 -29.21 42.11
N ASN A 61 57.14 -29.12 43.33
CA ASN A 61 57.39 -27.97 44.21
C ASN A 61 58.78 -28.07 44.86
N ASN A 62 59.51 -26.96 44.92
CA ASN A 62 60.78 -26.83 45.63
C ASN A 62 60.84 -25.46 46.31
N TYR A 63 60.61 -25.44 47.63
CA TYR A 63 60.40 -24.23 48.43
C TYR A 63 59.38 -23.30 47.74
N ASP A 64 59.85 -22.16 47.21
CA ASP A 64 59.05 -21.12 46.57
C ASP A 64 58.92 -21.27 45.03
N TYR A 65 59.53 -22.29 44.44
CA TYR A 65 59.59 -22.48 42.98
C TYR A 65 58.93 -23.78 42.52
N LYS A 66 58.25 -23.71 41.38
CA LYS A 66 57.75 -24.90 40.67
C LYS A 66 58.68 -25.31 39.54
N MET A 67 59.21 -26.52 39.65
CA MET A 67 60.04 -27.15 38.63
C MET A 67 59.15 -27.83 37.58
N VAL A 68 59.15 -27.25 36.39
CA VAL A 68 58.40 -27.75 35.24
C VAL A 68 59.37 -28.42 34.26
N ARG A 69 58.99 -29.57 33.70
CA ARG A 69 59.77 -30.25 32.65
C ARG A 69 59.79 -29.40 31.37
N LYS A 70 60.96 -29.26 30.75
CA LYS A 70 61.13 -28.50 29.49
C LYS A 70 60.18 -28.97 28.38
N THR A 71 60.00 -30.28 28.22
CA THR A 71 59.07 -30.87 27.23
C THR A 71 57.63 -30.41 27.43
N ASN A 72 57.20 -30.24 28.67
CA ASN A 72 55.84 -29.82 29.00
C ASN A 72 55.62 -28.33 28.66
N LEU A 73 56.63 -27.49 28.92
CA LEU A 73 56.59 -26.09 28.50
C LEU A 73 56.54 -25.92 26.98
N ASP A 74 57.28 -26.75 26.24
CA ASP A 74 57.29 -26.68 24.78
C ASP A 74 55.93 -27.06 24.15
N ILE A 75 55.26 -28.08 24.72
CA ILE A 75 53.90 -28.47 24.32
C ILE A 75 52.92 -27.32 24.53
N ILE A 76 52.93 -26.69 25.72
CA ILE A 76 52.03 -25.56 26.02
C ILE A 76 52.33 -24.38 25.12
N LYS A 77 53.62 -24.04 24.92
CA LYS A 77 54.04 -22.97 24.00
C LYS A 77 53.49 -23.21 22.59
N LYS A 78 53.61 -24.43 22.07
CA LYS A 78 53.06 -24.80 20.76
C LYS A 78 51.54 -24.63 20.72
N ASN A 79 50.81 -25.09 21.75
CA ASN A 79 49.35 -25.00 21.81
C ASN A 79 48.86 -23.53 21.90
N VAL A 80 49.59 -22.68 22.62
CA VAL A 80 49.32 -21.22 22.69
C VAL A 80 49.50 -20.59 21.31
N VAL A 81 50.65 -20.84 20.67
CA VAL A 81 50.95 -20.28 19.34
C VAL A 81 49.92 -20.74 18.30
N ASP A 82 49.51 -22.02 18.35
CA ASP A 82 48.50 -22.56 17.44
C ASP A 82 47.11 -21.92 17.67
N SER A 83 46.73 -21.73 18.94
CA SER A 83 45.47 -21.05 19.30
C SER A 83 45.46 -19.59 18.86
N VAL A 84 46.55 -18.86 19.06
CA VAL A 84 46.69 -17.47 18.61
C VAL A 84 46.67 -17.39 17.09
N SER A 85 47.36 -18.29 16.39
CA SER A 85 47.34 -18.38 14.93
C SER A 85 45.94 -18.67 14.39
N LYS A 86 45.19 -19.56 15.05
CA LYS A 86 43.80 -19.86 14.71
C LYS A 86 42.90 -18.64 14.89
N LEU A 87 43.00 -17.94 16.02
CA LEU A 87 42.25 -16.71 16.27
C LEU A 87 42.59 -15.62 15.25
N GLN A 88 43.86 -15.44 14.90
CA GLN A 88 44.27 -14.47 13.88
C GLN A 88 43.69 -14.81 12.51
N LYS A 89 43.65 -16.09 12.13
CA LYS A 89 43.00 -16.55 10.89
C LYS A 89 41.50 -16.27 10.91
N GLU A 90 40.82 -16.57 12.01
CA GLU A 90 39.38 -16.28 12.17
C GLU A 90 39.07 -14.78 12.11
N ILE A 91 39.91 -13.93 12.72
CA ILE A 91 39.77 -12.48 12.62
C ILE A 91 39.97 -12.01 11.18
N ASN A 92 40.96 -12.54 10.47
CA ASN A 92 41.20 -12.19 9.08
C ASN A 92 40.07 -12.65 8.16
N THR A 93 39.51 -13.85 8.35
CA THR A 93 38.37 -14.32 7.56
C THR A 93 37.12 -13.49 7.85
N LEU A 94 36.87 -13.15 9.12
CA LEU A 94 35.73 -12.32 9.50
C LEU A 94 35.85 -10.88 8.97
N LYS A 95 37.07 -10.31 8.97
CA LYS A 95 37.35 -8.99 8.37
C LYS A 95 37.12 -9.00 6.86
N SER A 96 37.58 -10.03 6.16
CA SER A 96 37.33 -10.21 4.73
C SER A 96 35.84 -10.38 4.42
N ALA A 97 35.12 -11.18 5.23
CA ALA A 97 33.68 -11.32 5.12
C ALA A 97 32.95 -9.99 5.36
N SER A 98 33.33 -9.23 6.40
CA SER A 98 32.78 -7.90 6.69
C SER A 98 33.00 -6.91 5.55
N SER A 99 34.18 -6.92 4.92
CA SER A 99 34.45 -6.12 3.71
C SER A 99 33.55 -6.53 2.54
N ASN A 100 33.33 -7.84 2.34
CA ASN A 100 32.43 -8.36 1.30
C ASN A 100 30.95 -7.98 1.56
N TYR A 101 30.51 -7.97 2.81
CA TYR A 101 29.18 -7.48 3.17
C TYR A 101 29.05 -5.98 2.86
N GLY A 102 30.08 -5.17 3.20
CA GLY A 102 30.10 -3.75 2.86
C GLY A 102 30.04 -3.45 1.36
N SER A 103 30.74 -4.21 0.52
CA SER A 103 30.66 -4.08 -0.95
C SER A 103 29.32 -4.55 -1.50
N THR A 104 28.75 -5.63 -0.95
CA THR A 104 27.43 -6.13 -1.36
C THR A 104 26.33 -5.14 -1.00
N THR A 105 26.38 -4.53 0.19
CA THR A 105 25.42 -3.49 0.60
C THR A 105 25.50 -2.26 -0.31
N LYS A 106 26.71 -1.81 -0.69
CA LYS A 106 26.85 -0.72 -1.67
C LYS A 106 26.26 -1.10 -3.03
N GLY A 107 26.57 -2.30 -3.55
CA GLY A 107 26.00 -2.76 -4.83
C GLY A 107 24.46 -2.88 -4.81
N LEU A 108 23.88 -3.31 -3.68
CA LEU A 108 22.43 -3.34 -3.51
C LEU A 108 21.84 -1.92 -3.42
N GLN A 109 22.48 -1.00 -2.72
CA GLN A 109 22.08 0.41 -2.65
C GLN A 109 22.09 1.05 -4.04
N ASP A 110 23.16 0.83 -4.80
CA ASP A 110 23.30 1.34 -6.17
C ASP A 110 22.23 0.74 -7.09
N SER A 111 21.94 -0.56 -6.96
CA SER A 111 20.88 -1.21 -7.75
C SER A 111 19.49 -0.66 -7.41
N VAL A 112 19.20 -0.43 -6.13
CA VAL A 112 17.95 0.19 -5.67
C VAL A 112 17.83 1.62 -6.20
N GLN A 113 18.93 2.37 -6.26
CA GLN A 113 18.94 3.72 -6.80
C GLN A 113 18.71 3.74 -8.31
N ILE A 114 19.37 2.84 -9.06
CA ILE A 114 19.15 2.66 -10.49
C ILE A 114 17.70 2.26 -10.79
N LEU A 115 17.12 1.34 -10.01
CA LEU A 115 15.73 0.91 -10.16
C LEU A 115 14.74 2.05 -9.84
N GLN A 116 15.04 2.89 -8.85
CA GLN A 116 14.23 4.08 -8.56
C GLN A 116 14.32 5.12 -9.68
N ASP A 117 15.52 5.35 -10.22
CA ASP A 117 15.71 6.28 -11.35
C ASP A 117 15.02 5.75 -12.62
N GLN A 118 15.08 4.44 -12.87
CA GLN A 118 14.34 3.79 -13.97
C GLN A 118 12.83 3.87 -13.78
N LEU A 119 12.33 3.65 -12.56
CA LEU A 119 10.91 3.82 -12.26
C LEU A 119 10.47 5.28 -12.36
N ALA A 120 11.30 6.24 -11.96
CA ALA A 120 11.01 7.66 -12.12
C ALA A 120 10.96 8.05 -13.61
N GLN A 121 11.89 7.54 -14.41
CA GLN A 121 11.94 7.80 -15.85
C GLN A 121 10.80 7.09 -16.61
N GLU A 122 10.41 5.88 -16.21
CA GLU A 122 9.23 5.19 -16.73
C GLU A 122 7.94 5.86 -16.26
N GLN A 123 7.88 6.37 -15.03
CA GLN A 123 6.73 7.15 -14.54
C GLN A 123 6.58 8.45 -15.36
N GLU A 124 7.67 9.11 -15.71
CA GLU A 124 7.67 10.29 -16.59
C GLU A 124 7.21 9.96 -18.02
N LYS A 125 7.61 8.80 -18.57
CA LYS A 125 7.16 8.33 -19.89
C LYS A 125 5.72 7.84 -19.89
N VAL A 126 5.27 7.16 -18.84
CA VAL A 126 3.90 6.63 -18.73
C VAL A 126 2.90 7.73 -18.35
N ASP A 127 3.34 8.81 -17.70
CA ASP A 127 2.54 10.04 -17.52
C ASP A 127 2.43 10.88 -18.82
N SER A 128 3.06 10.45 -19.92
CA SER A 128 2.92 11.04 -21.25
C SER A 128 1.88 10.33 -22.13
N PHE A 129 0.72 9.95 -21.58
CA PHE A 129 -0.44 9.73 -22.44
C PHE A 129 -0.92 11.08 -22.95
N SER A 130 -0.55 11.42 -24.17
CA SER A 130 -0.87 12.68 -24.83
C SER A 130 -2.37 12.75 -25.14
N PHE A 131 -3.16 13.22 -24.17
CA PHE A 131 -4.53 13.64 -24.42
C PHE A 131 -4.49 15.12 -24.79
N LEU A 132 -4.64 15.44 -26.09
CA LEU A 132 -4.61 16.81 -26.64
C LEU A 132 -3.24 17.53 -26.52
N GLY A 133 -2.11 16.80 -26.47
CA GLY A 133 -0.77 17.41 -26.48
C GLY A 133 -0.20 17.78 -25.10
N ILE A 134 -0.91 17.49 -24.01
CA ILE A 134 -0.47 17.77 -22.63
C ILE A 134 -0.27 16.44 -21.89
N SER A 135 0.95 16.18 -21.41
CA SER A 135 1.26 15.02 -20.56
C SER A 135 0.52 15.15 -19.23
N THR A 136 -0.32 14.17 -18.88
CA THR A 136 -1.17 14.23 -17.68
C THR A 136 -1.03 12.96 -16.85
N SER A 137 -0.83 13.15 -15.53
CA SER A 137 -0.63 12.06 -14.58
C SER A 137 -1.83 11.11 -14.48
N LYS A 138 -1.62 9.85 -14.05
CA LYS A 138 -2.69 8.87 -13.77
C LYS A 138 -3.82 9.40 -12.87
N SER A 139 -3.54 10.34 -11.96
CA SER A 139 -4.59 10.94 -11.12
C SER A 139 -5.49 11.88 -11.94
N THR A 140 -4.87 12.70 -12.77
CA THR A 140 -5.56 13.69 -13.60
C THR A 140 -6.47 13.01 -14.63
N TYR A 141 -6.01 11.92 -15.26
CA TYR A 141 -6.81 11.14 -16.20
C TYR A 141 -8.11 10.63 -15.55
N ASN A 142 -8.00 9.95 -14.40
CA ASN A 142 -9.17 9.39 -13.72
C ASN A 142 -10.15 10.50 -13.29
N THR A 143 -9.66 11.67 -12.87
CA THR A 143 -10.51 12.82 -12.53
C THR A 143 -11.24 13.36 -13.76
N ILE A 144 -10.54 13.54 -14.89
CA ILE A 144 -11.14 14.05 -16.13
C ILE A 144 -12.20 13.07 -16.66
N VAL A 145 -11.92 11.77 -16.67
CA VAL A 145 -12.88 10.76 -17.12
C VAL A 145 -14.14 10.76 -16.26
N TRP A 146 -14.00 10.80 -14.94
CA TRP A 146 -15.15 10.88 -14.04
C TRP A 146 -15.92 12.21 -14.15
N LEU A 147 -15.23 13.33 -14.42
CA LEU A 147 -15.86 14.62 -14.69
C LEU A 147 -16.73 14.55 -15.95
N ILE A 148 -16.20 13.96 -17.03
CA ILE A 148 -16.94 13.76 -18.29
C ILE A 148 -18.15 12.87 -18.07
N ILE A 149 -17.99 11.73 -17.38
CA ILE A 149 -19.09 10.82 -17.04
C ILE A 149 -20.16 11.56 -16.22
N ALA A 150 -19.76 12.30 -15.18
CA ALA A 150 -20.68 13.06 -14.35
C ALA A 150 -21.42 14.16 -15.13
N GLY A 151 -20.71 14.91 -15.99
CA GLY A 151 -21.29 15.95 -16.83
C GLY A 151 -22.33 15.40 -17.81
N LEU A 152 -22.03 14.27 -18.46
CA LEU A 152 -22.98 13.57 -19.34
C LEU A 152 -24.21 13.06 -18.60
N LEU A 153 -24.03 12.49 -17.40
CA LEU A 153 -25.16 12.05 -16.57
C LEU A 153 -26.04 13.22 -16.15
N ILE A 154 -25.45 14.33 -15.69
CA ILE A 154 -26.20 15.54 -15.32
C ILE A 154 -26.96 16.07 -16.54
N SER A 155 -26.30 16.22 -17.68
CA SER A 155 -26.93 16.68 -18.93
C SER A 155 -28.13 15.81 -19.31
N THR A 156 -27.98 14.48 -19.22
CA THR A 156 -29.04 13.52 -19.52
C THR A 156 -30.21 13.63 -18.54
N VAL A 157 -29.95 13.73 -17.24
CA VAL A 157 -30.99 13.89 -16.22
C VAL A 157 -31.75 15.21 -16.42
N THR A 158 -31.03 16.30 -16.70
CA THR A 158 -31.63 17.61 -16.94
C THR A 158 -32.52 17.59 -18.18
N PHE A 159 -32.07 16.92 -19.24
CA PHE A 159 -32.85 16.73 -20.46
C PHE A 159 -34.13 15.95 -20.20
N LEU A 160 -34.06 14.82 -19.48
CA LEU A 160 -35.24 14.02 -19.13
C LEU A 160 -36.24 14.80 -18.24
N PHE A 161 -35.75 15.57 -17.28
CA PHE A 161 -36.58 16.41 -16.43
C PHE A 161 -37.26 17.53 -17.23
N SER A 162 -36.51 18.18 -18.13
CA SER A 162 -37.05 19.18 -19.05
C SER A 162 -38.11 18.57 -19.97
N PHE A 163 -37.90 17.34 -20.45
CA PHE A 163 -38.88 16.63 -21.30
C PHE A 163 -40.18 16.31 -20.56
N ARG A 164 -40.10 15.94 -19.28
CA ARG A 164 -41.27 15.71 -18.44
C ARG A 164 -42.03 17.00 -18.14
N LYS A 165 -41.31 18.08 -17.80
CA LYS A 165 -41.93 19.41 -17.64
C LYS A 165 -42.58 19.89 -18.93
N ALA A 166 -41.93 19.71 -20.07
CA ALA A 166 -42.47 20.09 -21.37
C ALA A 166 -43.78 19.35 -21.69
N LYS A 167 -43.90 18.07 -21.34
CA LYS A 167 -45.17 17.33 -21.51
C LYS A 167 -46.29 17.88 -20.62
N VAL A 168 -46.00 18.21 -19.36
CA VAL A 168 -47.00 18.78 -18.43
C VAL A 168 -47.51 20.13 -18.92
N ASN A 169 -46.63 20.99 -19.42
CA ASN A 169 -47.03 22.27 -19.98
C ASN A 169 -47.95 22.09 -21.21
N THR A 170 -47.69 21.10 -22.07
CA THR A 170 -48.56 20.81 -23.23
C THR A 170 -49.97 20.38 -22.81
N ASP A 171 -50.09 19.55 -21.77
CA ASP A 171 -51.40 19.15 -21.24
C ASP A 171 -52.18 20.35 -20.68
N GLU A 172 -51.48 21.30 -20.06
CA GLU A 172 -52.07 22.53 -19.55
C GLU A 172 -52.56 23.44 -20.69
N TYR A 173 -51.75 23.64 -21.74
CA TYR A 173 -52.18 24.40 -22.93
C TYR A 173 -53.36 23.75 -23.64
N GLN A 174 -53.42 22.41 -23.69
CA GLN A 174 -54.53 21.69 -24.28
C GLN A 174 -55.82 21.89 -23.48
N LYS A 175 -55.76 21.83 -22.15
CA LYS A 175 -56.90 22.15 -21.28
C LYS A 175 -57.39 23.59 -21.43
N THR A 176 -56.47 24.56 -21.52
CA THR A 176 -56.84 25.96 -21.73
C THR A 176 -57.52 26.16 -23.10
N ALA A 177 -57.06 25.46 -24.14
CA ALA A 177 -57.71 25.50 -25.44
C ALA A 177 -59.12 24.89 -25.42
N ASP A 178 -59.29 23.75 -24.73
CA ASP A 178 -60.60 23.10 -24.57
C ASP A 178 -61.59 24.00 -23.80
N GLN A 179 -61.14 24.66 -22.73
CA GLN A 179 -61.95 25.61 -21.96
C GLN A 179 -62.39 26.81 -22.81
N ALA A 180 -61.48 27.40 -23.58
CA ALA A 180 -61.81 28.51 -24.48
C ALA A 180 -62.83 28.10 -25.56
N GLN A 181 -62.73 26.86 -26.06
CA GLN A 181 -63.67 26.33 -27.04
C GLN A 181 -65.06 26.08 -26.45
N GLU A 182 -65.13 25.58 -25.21
CA GLU A 182 -66.38 25.41 -24.47
C GLU A 182 -67.05 26.76 -24.18
N GLU A 183 -66.30 27.76 -23.72
CA GLU A 183 -66.81 29.11 -23.51
C GLU A 183 -67.36 29.72 -24.81
N LEU A 184 -66.65 29.60 -25.93
CA LEU A 184 -67.14 30.06 -27.23
C LEU A 184 -68.41 29.32 -27.69
N ALA A 185 -68.50 28.02 -27.43
CA ALA A 185 -69.70 27.24 -27.73
C ALA A 185 -70.91 27.72 -26.89
N LEU A 186 -70.69 28.02 -25.60
CA LEU A 186 -71.71 28.59 -24.72
C LEU A 186 -72.13 30.00 -25.16
N PHE A 187 -71.19 30.85 -25.57
CA PHE A 187 -71.49 32.17 -26.12
C PHE A 187 -72.34 32.08 -27.39
N ARG A 188 -72.00 31.18 -28.31
CA ARG A 188 -72.79 30.94 -29.54
C ARG A 188 -74.21 30.48 -29.24
N LYS A 189 -74.38 29.56 -28.28
CA LYS A 189 -75.72 29.11 -27.85
C LYS A 189 -76.54 30.26 -27.27
N LYS A 190 -75.96 31.06 -26.37
CA LYS A 190 -76.64 32.22 -25.78
C LYS A 190 -76.99 33.29 -26.81
N ALA A 191 -76.14 33.51 -27.80
CA ALA A 191 -76.42 34.44 -28.90
C ALA A 191 -77.62 33.98 -29.73
N LEU A 192 -77.66 32.69 -30.10
CA LEU A 192 -78.79 32.09 -30.81
C LEU A 192 -80.10 32.18 -30.01
N GLU A 193 -80.07 31.88 -28.72
CA GLU A 193 -81.24 31.99 -27.83
C GLU A 193 -81.78 33.42 -27.78
N LYS A 194 -80.90 34.42 -27.71
CA LYS A 194 -81.30 35.84 -27.75
C LYS A 194 -81.94 36.22 -29.07
N GLU A 195 -81.36 35.79 -30.20
CA GLU A 195 -81.95 36.06 -31.52
C GLU A 195 -83.32 35.39 -31.68
N GLN A 196 -83.47 34.15 -31.20
CA GLN A 196 -84.75 33.44 -31.22
C GLN A 196 -85.79 34.10 -30.32
N ALA A 197 -85.41 34.54 -29.12
CA ALA A 197 -86.28 35.28 -28.21
C ALA A 197 -86.70 36.63 -28.80
N LEU A 198 -85.77 37.37 -29.41
CA LEU A 198 -86.05 38.65 -30.05
C LEU A 198 -87.01 38.50 -31.24
N LYS A 199 -86.83 37.45 -32.06
CA LYS A 199 -87.76 37.11 -33.15
C LYS A 199 -89.15 36.77 -32.63
N ARG A 200 -89.26 36.00 -31.54
CA ARG A 200 -90.55 35.70 -30.90
C ARG A 200 -91.24 36.98 -30.39
N GLN A 201 -90.51 37.85 -29.70
CA GLN A 201 -91.04 39.13 -29.23
C GLN A 201 -91.50 40.04 -30.38
N LEU A 202 -90.73 40.11 -31.47
CA LEU A 202 -91.13 40.85 -32.68
C LEU A 202 -92.41 40.28 -33.31
N GLN A 203 -92.54 38.95 -33.36
CA GLN A 203 -93.73 38.29 -33.86
C GLN A 203 -94.96 38.60 -32.97
N ASP A 204 -94.79 38.55 -31.65
CA ASP A 204 -95.86 38.85 -30.68
C ASP A 204 -96.29 40.33 -30.73
N GLU A 205 -95.34 41.26 -30.89
CA GLU A 205 -95.64 42.69 -31.09
C GLU A 205 -96.38 42.94 -32.40
N LEU A 206 -96.03 42.23 -33.48
CA LEU A 206 -96.78 42.30 -34.74
C LEU A 206 -98.20 41.73 -34.60
N ASN A 207 -98.35 40.58 -33.95
CA ASN A 207 -99.65 39.91 -33.75
C ASN A 207 -100.60 40.70 -32.82
N LYS A 208 -100.04 41.58 -31.97
CA LYS A 208 -100.81 42.48 -31.10
C LYS A 208 -101.28 43.76 -31.80
N ARG A 209 -100.69 44.11 -32.96
CA ARG A 209 -101.04 45.31 -33.74
C ARG A 209 -101.93 45.03 -34.96
N SER A 210 -102.28 43.78 -35.23
CA SER A 210 -103.32 43.35 -36.20
C SER A 210 -104.59 42.95 -35.47
#